data_AF-A0A936YT55-F1
#
_entry.id   AF-A0A936YT55-F1
#
_cell.length_a   1.000
_cell.length_b   1.000
_cell.length_c   1.000
_cell.angle_alpha   90.00
_cell.angle_beta   90.00
_cell.angle_gamma   90.00
#
_symmetry.space_group_name_H-M   'P 1'
#
loop_
_entity.id
_entity.type
_entity.pdbx_description
1 polymer ?
#
loop_
_entity_poly.entity_id
_entity_poly.type
_entity_poly.pdbx_seq_one_letter_code
_entity_poly.pdbx_strand_id
1 'polypeptide(L)'
;MKRITCNIALPALKIAVFDGCFWHRCDIHPSSVKKNTSFWMEKIERNRARDSRVRAHLAEIGWTTLRFWENEAVEAIVKKILSTVEQYRAAKLSPRGSARSLQNMKRAPGQFEAVDREVVSTDVQTVEQLPRVP
;
A
#
# COMPACT_ATOMS: atom_id res chain seq x y z
N MET A 1 -3.85 14.03 3.33
CA MET A 1 -2.78 14.18 2.31
C MET A 1 -3.35 14.91 1.09
N LYS A 2 -2.63 15.82 0.43
CA LYS A 2 -3.09 16.41 -0.85
C LYS A 2 -3.07 15.36 -1.97
N ARG A 3 -3.79 15.60 -3.08
CA ARG A 3 -3.82 14.72 -4.27
C ARG A 3 -2.39 14.36 -4.73
N ILE A 4 -2.16 13.09 -5.02
CA ILE A 4 -0.90 12.56 -5.56
C ILE A 4 -1.12 12.22 -7.03
N THR A 5 -0.28 12.77 -7.89
CA THR A 5 -0.27 12.47 -9.32
C THR A 5 1.03 11.74 -9.65
N CYS A 6 0.93 10.58 -10.28
CA CYS A 6 2.04 9.83 -10.84
C CYS A 6 1.95 9.81 -12.37
N ASN A 7 3.02 9.42 -13.05
CA ASN A 7 3.05 9.32 -14.51
C ASN A 7 2.23 8.13 -14.98
N ILE A 8 2.45 6.96 -14.36
CA ILE A 8 1.73 5.73 -14.67
C ILE A 8 1.26 5.09 -13.37
N ALA A 9 0.00 4.67 -13.34
CA ALA A 9 -0.58 3.88 -12.26
C ALA A 9 -1.04 2.53 -12.80
N LEU A 10 -0.76 1.47 -12.05
CA LEU A 10 -1.31 0.12 -12.24
C LEU A 10 -2.15 -0.24 -11.00
N PRO A 11 -3.41 0.22 -10.90
CA PRO A 11 -4.18 0.15 -9.66
C PRO A 11 -4.45 -1.29 -9.18
N ALA A 12 -4.68 -2.22 -10.10
CA ALA A 12 -4.92 -3.64 -9.76
C ALA A 12 -3.72 -4.31 -9.05
N LEU A 13 -2.52 -3.79 -9.30
CA LEU A 13 -1.26 -4.25 -8.69
C LEU A 13 -0.76 -3.30 -7.61
N LYS A 14 -1.44 -2.17 -7.39
CA LYS A 14 -1.00 -1.06 -6.54
C LYS A 14 0.44 -0.61 -6.85
N ILE A 15 0.78 -0.46 -8.13
CA ILE A 15 2.10 0.07 -8.55
C ILE A 15 1.92 1.49 -9.08
N ALA A 16 2.74 2.42 -8.63
CA ALA A 16 2.81 3.80 -9.13
C ALA A 16 4.23 4.09 -9.63
N VAL A 17 4.34 4.65 -10.82
CA VAL A 17 5.61 4.98 -11.48
C VAL A 17 5.77 6.50 -11.55
N PHE A 18 6.94 6.97 -11.16
CA PHE A 18 7.34 8.37 -11.18
C PHE A 18 8.62 8.56 -12.01
N ASP A 19 8.70 9.65 -12.75
CA ASP A 19 9.89 10.06 -13.49
C ASP A 19 10.32 11.51 -13.16
N GLY A 20 11.38 11.97 -13.81
CA GLY A 20 11.84 13.37 -13.83
C GLY A 20 13.13 13.60 -13.04
N CYS A 21 14.22 13.96 -13.71
CA CYS A 21 15.49 14.24 -13.03
C CYS A 21 15.57 15.69 -12.51
N PHE A 22 15.29 16.70 -13.34
CA PHE A 22 15.53 18.10 -12.98
C PHE A 22 14.77 18.55 -11.72
N TRP A 23 13.48 18.22 -11.64
CA TRP A 23 12.59 18.65 -10.55
C TRP A 23 12.82 17.96 -9.22
N HIS A 24 13.52 16.83 -9.24
CA HIS A 24 13.66 15.89 -8.14
C HIS A 24 15.13 15.64 -7.75
N ARG A 25 16.07 16.22 -8.51
CA ARG A 25 17.53 16.13 -8.34
C ARG A 25 18.02 14.68 -8.39
N CYS A 26 18.34 14.20 -9.58
CA CYS A 26 19.11 12.97 -9.72
C CYS A 26 20.60 13.22 -9.44
N ASP A 27 21.32 12.19 -8.99
CA ASP A 27 22.71 12.32 -8.52
C ASP A 27 23.68 12.73 -9.63
N ILE A 28 23.35 12.42 -10.88
CA ILE A 28 24.18 12.67 -12.07
C ILE A 28 24.03 14.10 -12.59
N HIS A 29 22.83 14.69 -12.47
CA HIS A 29 22.55 16.03 -12.97
C HIS A 29 22.19 16.97 -11.82
N PRO A 30 23.18 17.59 -11.16
CA PRO A 30 22.89 18.66 -10.23
C PRO A 30 22.18 19.79 -10.98
N SER A 31 21.18 20.38 -10.33
CA SER A 31 20.38 21.48 -10.88
C SER A 31 21.24 22.73 -11.05
N SER A 32 21.97 22.81 -12.16
CA SER A 32 22.80 23.98 -12.51
C SER A 32 21.90 25.08 -13.05
N VAL A 33 21.20 25.76 -12.15
CA VAL A 33 20.33 26.89 -12.51
C VAL A 33 21.10 28.19 -12.30
N LYS A 34 21.42 28.87 -13.40
CA LYS A 34 22.23 30.11 -13.41
C LYS A 34 21.50 31.35 -12.87
N LYS A 35 20.16 31.32 -12.85
CA LYS A 35 19.30 32.42 -12.37
C LYS A 35 18.38 31.91 -11.27
N ASN A 36 18.12 32.74 -10.26
CA ASN A 36 17.26 32.41 -9.11
C ASN A 36 17.66 31.13 -8.39
N THR A 37 18.97 30.89 -8.26
CA THR A 37 19.52 29.63 -7.74
C THR A 37 18.98 29.29 -6.36
N SER A 38 18.89 30.26 -5.44
CA SER A 38 18.34 30.05 -4.09
C SER A 38 16.90 29.53 -4.14
N PHE A 39 16.04 30.19 -4.92
CA PHE A 39 14.65 29.77 -5.12
C PHE A 39 14.54 28.36 -5.70
N TRP A 40 15.35 28.03 -6.72
CA TRP A 40 15.29 26.71 -7.34
C TRP A 40 15.80 25.62 -6.40
N MET A 41 16.89 25.86 -5.70
CA MET A 41 17.43 24.92 -4.72
C MET A 41 16.42 24.63 -3.60
N GLU A 42 15.76 25.67 -3.07
CA GLU A 42 14.70 25.50 -2.08
C GLU A 42 13.49 24.75 -2.64
N LYS A 43 13.07 25.05 -3.88
CA LYS A 43 11.97 24.35 -4.54
C LYS A 43 12.28 22.86 -4.75
N ILE A 44 13.50 22.54 -5.18
CA ILE A 44 13.96 21.17 -5.37
C ILE A 44 13.96 20.42 -4.04
N GLU A 45 14.46 21.03 -2.96
CA GLU A 45 14.47 20.37 -1.66
C GLU A 45 13.05 20.14 -1.13
N ARG A 46 12.14 21.10 -1.31
CA ARG A 46 10.71 20.90 -1.02
C ARG A 46 10.09 19.77 -1.85
N ASN A 47 10.49 19.61 -3.11
CA ASN A 47 10.04 18.52 -3.96
C ASN A 47 10.56 17.17 -3.43
N ARG A 48 11.83 17.06 -3.06
CA ARG A 48 12.41 15.84 -2.46
C ARG A 48 11.74 15.46 -1.15
N ALA A 49 11.49 16.44 -0.28
CA ALA A 49 10.75 16.23 0.96
C ALA A 49 9.31 15.75 0.68
N ARG A 50 8.66 16.30 -0.36
CA ARG A 50 7.34 15.84 -0.81
C ARG A 50 7.40 14.41 -1.34
N ASP A 51 8.39 14.05 -2.13
CA ASP A 51 8.55 12.69 -2.67
C ASP A 51 8.74 11.67 -1.56
N SER A 52 9.53 12.01 -0.52
CA SER A 52 9.70 11.15 0.65
C SER A 52 8.38 10.89 1.36
N ARG A 53 7.57 11.94 1.59
CA ARG A 53 6.23 11.81 2.17
C ARG A 53 5.29 10.98 1.28
N VAL A 54 5.30 11.22 -0.04
CA VAL A 54 4.49 10.47 -1.01
C VAL A 54 4.87 8.99 -0.98
N ARG A 55 6.17 8.67 -1.01
CA ARG A 55 6.67 7.29 -0.96
C ARG A 55 6.24 6.59 0.34
N ALA A 56 6.40 7.25 1.48
CA ALA A 56 6.01 6.71 2.78
C ALA A 56 4.49 6.41 2.84
N HIS A 57 3.68 7.38 2.41
CA HIS A 57 2.23 7.21 2.42
C HIS A 57 1.76 6.14 1.45
N LEU A 58 2.30 6.09 0.23
CA LEU A 58 1.96 5.05 -0.73
C LEU A 58 2.34 3.66 -0.19
N ALA A 59 3.52 3.52 0.42
CA ALA A 59 3.92 2.28 1.06
C ALA A 59 2.95 1.86 2.18
N GLU A 60 2.52 2.80 3.02
CA GLU A 60 1.56 2.57 4.10
C GLU A 60 0.22 2.00 3.60
N ILE A 61 -0.30 2.51 2.47
CA ILE A 61 -1.53 2.02 1.85
C ILE A 61 -1.32 0.80 0.92
N GLY A 62 -0.12 0.22 0.97
CA GLY A 62 0.27 -1.00 0.26
C GLY A 62 0.55 -0.80 -1.23
N TRP A 63 0.94 0.41 -1.63
CA TRP A 63 1.41 0.69 -2.99
C TRP A 63 2.92 0.59 -3.10
N THR A 64 3.39 0.02 -4.20
CA THR A 64 4.79 0.05 -4.61
C THR A 64 5.06 1.27 -5.48
N THR A 65 6.03 2.06 -5.08
CA THR A 65 6.52 3.19 -5.86
C THR A 65 7.77 2.79 -6.62
N LEU A 66 7.75 2.96 -7.94
CA LEU A 66 8.93 2.88 -8.79
C LEU A 66 9.31 4.29 -9.24
N ARG A 67 10.57 4.67 -9.07
CA ARG A 67 11.09 5.96 -9.54
C ARG A 67 12.23 5.71 -10.52
N PHE A 68 12.18 6.40 -11.65
CA PHE A 68 13.19 6.34 -12.70
C PHE A 68 13.66 7.75 -13.06
N TRP A 69 14.89 7.84 -13.55
CA TRP A 69 15.49 9.07 -14.02
C TRP A 69 15.55 9.12 -15.55
N GLU A 70 15.56 10.33 -16.11
CA GLU A 70 15.62 10.55 -17.56
C GLU A 70 16.91 10.05 -18.22
N ASN A 71 17.95 9.78 -17.43
CA ASN A 71 19.22 9.25 -17.89
C ASN A 71 19.32 7.73 -17.82
N GLU A 72 18.29 7.04 -17.33
CA GLU A 72 18.23 5.60 -17.36
C GLU A 72 17.81 5.10 -18.74
N ALA A 73 18.42 4.02 -19.21
CA ALA A 73 18.04 3.39 -20.47
C ALA A 73 16.60 2.85 -20.39
N VAL A 74 15.81 3.11 -21.44
CA VAL A 74 14.39 2.72 -21.49
C VAL A 74 14.22 1.21 -21.30
N GLU A 75 15.11 0.41 -21.87
CA GLU A 75 15.10 -1.05 -21.76
C GLU A 75 15.28 -1.51 -20.30
N ALA A 76 16.14 -0.82 -19.54
CA ALA A 76 16.35 -1.10 -18.12
C ALA A 76 15.12 -0.74 -17.29
N ILE A 77 14.51 0.42 -17.56
CA ILE A 77 13.26 0.86 -16.92
C ILE A 77 12.15 -0.17 -17.16
N VAL A 78 11.92 -0.53 -18.42
CA VAL A 78 10.88 -1.50 -18.81
C VAL A 78 11.11 -2.84 -18.14
N LYS A 79 12.34 -3.36 -18.15
CA LYS A 79 12.70 -4.61 -17.48
C LYS A 79 12.41 -4.57 -15.98
N LYS A 80 12.69 -3.43 -15.32
CA LYS A 80 12.41 -3.26 -13.89
C LYS A 80 10.91 -3.24 -13.59
N ILE A 81 10.12 -2.58 -14.43
CA ILE A 81 8.66 -2.56 -14.29
C ILE A 81 8.09 -3.96 -14.48
N LEU A 82 8.48 -4.65 -15.56
CA LEU A 82 8.00 -6.00 -15.87
C LEU A 82 8.30 -6.99 -14.74
N SER A 83 9.55 -7.04 -14.28
CA SER A 83 9.94 -7.92 -13.16
C SER A 83 9.16 -7.61 -11.88
N THR A 84 8.88 -6.33 -11.59
CA THR A 84 8.04 -5.95 -10.45
C THR A 84 6.61 -6.47 -10.62
N VAL A 85 6.02 -6.31 -11.81
CA VAL A 85 4.68 -6.80 -12.13
C VAL A 85 4.59 -8.33 -12.00
N GLU A 86 5.59 -9.05 -12.51
CA GLU A 86 5.66 -10.52 -12.43
C GLU A 86 5.73 -10.99 -10.98
N GLN A 87 6.58 -10.37 -10.15
CA GLN A 87 6.66 -10.67 -8.71
C GLN A 87 5.32 -10.46 -8.02
N TYR A 88 4.62 -9.36 -8.31
CA TYR A 88 3.30 -9.07 -7.75
C TYR A 88 2.24 -10.07 -8.19
N ARG A 89 2.25 -10.48 -9.47
CA ARG A 89 1.34 -11.51 -9.99
C ARG A 89 1.62 -12.85 -9.33
N ALA A 90 2.88 -13.25 -9.20
CA ALA A 90 3.27 -14.48 -8.52
C ALA A 90 2.86 -14.47 -7.04
N ALA A 91 3.06 -13.37 -6.32
CA ALA A 91 2.64 -13.23 -4.93
C ALA A 91 1.11 -13.25 -4.74
N LYS A 92 0.35 -12.76 -5.73
CA LYS A 92 -1.12 -12.88 -5.74
C LYS A 92 -1.62 -14.28 -6.11
N LEU A 93 -0.91 -14.99 -6.99
CA LEU A 93 -1.21 -16.34 -7.43
C LEU A 93 -0.68 -17.42 -6.47
N SER A 94 0.22 -17.06 -5.55
CA SER A 94 0.57 -17.90 -4.41
C SER A 94 -0.73 -18.28 -3.68
N PRO A 95 -1.00 -19.58 -3.47
CA PRO A 95 -2.26 -20.01 -2.88
C PRO A 95 -2.39 -19.40 -1.49
N ARG A 96 -3.24 -18.37 -1.38
CA ARG A 96 -3.77 -17.88 -0.11
C ARG A 96 -4.66 -18.98 0.46
N GLY A 97 -4.05 -19.93 1.16
CA GLY A 97 -4.74 -21.04 1.81
C GLY A 97 -4.18 -22.41 1.46
N SER A 98 -2.93 -22.69 1.85
CA SER A 98 -2.70 -24.03 2.41
C SER A 98 -3.55 -24.09 3.68
N ALA A 99 -4.35 -25.14 3.77
CA ALA A 99 -5.35 -25.41 4.78
C ALA A 99 -5.02 -24.81 6.16
N ARG A 100 -6.05 -24.27 6.83
CA ARG A 100 -6.11 -24.41 8.30
C ARG A 100 -5.73 -25.87 8.58
N SER A 101 -4.57 -26.09 9.17
CA SER A 101 -4.18 -27.40 9.67
C SER A 101 -5.23 -27.80 10.71
N LEU A 102 -6.21 -28.60 10.28
CA LEU A 102 -7.13 -29.33 11.14
C LEU A 102 -6.42 -30.58 11.70
N GLN A 103 -5.17 -30.42 12.14
CA GLN A 103 -4.40 -31.49 12.74
C GLN A 103 -3.56 -30.94 13.90
N ASN A 104 -4.24 -30.60 14.99
CA ASN A 104 -3.88 -31.04 16.34
C ASN A 104 -4.86 -30.48 17.38
N MET A 105 -6.02 -31.14 17.50
CA MET A 105 -6.70 -31.28 18.78
C MET A 105 -6.83 -32.78 19.01
N LYS A 106 -5.84 -33.38 19.67
CA LYS A 106 -6.02 -34.69 20.30
C LYS A 106 -7.02 -34.49 21.43
N ARG A 107 -8.32 -34.69 21.14
CA ARG A 107 -9.34 -34.82 22.18
C ARG A 107 -9.20 -36.22 22.77
N ALA A 108 -8.73 -36.30 24.00
CA ALA A 108 -8.71 -37.54 24.79
C ALA A 108 -10.15 -38.04 25.02
N PRO A 109 -10.36 -39.36 25.18
CA PRO A 109 -11.70 -39.92 25.31
C PRO A 109 -12.21 -39.85 26.76
N GLY A 110 -13.47 -39.40 26.88
CA GLY A 110 -14.40 -39.74 27.97
C GLY A 110 -14.22 -39.01 29.31
N GLN A 111 -15.27 -38.29 29.74
CA GLN A 111 -16.08 -38.67 30.92
C GLN A 111 -17.03 -37.52 31.37
N PHE A 112 -18.33 -37.87 31.54
CA PHE A 112 -19.39 -37.27 32.40
C PHE A 112 -19.89 -35.83 32.09
N GLU A 113 -21.16 -35.41 32.21
CA GLU A 113 -22.49 -36.01 32.44
C GLU A 113 -23.54 -35.12 31.75
N ALA A 114 -24.69 -35.70 31.39
CA ALA A 114 -25.87 -34.97 30.97
C ALA A 114 -26.55 -34.33 32.19
N VAL A 115 -26.97 -33.07 32.05
CA VAL A 115 -27.99 -32.48 32.95
C VAL A 115 -28.98 -31.69 32.13
N ASP A 116 -30.24 -32.11 32.24
CA ASP A 116 -31.44 -31.54 31.65
C ASP A 116 -31.82 -30.18 32.26
N ARG A 117 -32.61 -29.41 31.47
CA ARG A 117 -33.49 -28.27 31.84
C ARG A 117 -32.73 -26.98 32.20
N GLU A 118 -33.09 -25.80 31.69
CA GLU A 118 -34.43 -25.23 31.61
C GLU A 118 -34.48 -24.11 30.56
N VAL A 119 -35.62 -24.02 29.86
CA VAL A 119 -35.96 -22.93 28.94
C VAL A 119 -36.34 -21.71 29.77
N VAL A 120 -35.67 -20.57 29.55
CA VAL A 120 -36.23 -19.26 29.93
C VAL A 120 -36.23 -18.36 28.70
N SER A 121 -37.45 -18.23 28.17
CA SER A 121 -37.92 -17.16 27.28
C SER A 121 -37.82 -15.81 27.99
N THR A 122 -37.26 -14.81 27.32
CA THR A 122 -37.64 -13.41 27.55
C THR A 122 -37.56 -12.64 26.25
N ASP A 123 -38.63 -11.89 26.02
CA ASP A 123 -39.12 -11.33 24.78
C ASP A 123 -38.28 -10.22 24.14
N VAL A 124 -38.48 -10.15 22.82
CA VAL A 124 -38.29 -8.97 21.97
C VAL A 124 -39.29 -7.89 22.39
N GLN A 125 -38.85 -6.65 22.64
CA GLN A 125 -39.57 -5.44 22.21
C GLN A 125 -38.77 -4.13 22.43
N THR A 126 -38.57 -3.40 21.31
CA THR A 126 -38.68 -1.92 21.11
C THR A 126 -37.72 -0.99 21.88
N VAL A 127 -37.20 0.16 21.45
CA VAL A 127 -37.48 1.21 20.44
C VAL A 127 -36.15 1.98 20.29
N GLU A 128 -35.69 2.33 19.09
CA GLU A 128 -35.74 3.70 18.53
C GLU A 128 -35.03 4.80 19.35
N GLN A 129 -33.98 5.40 18.77
CA GLN A 129 -33.67 6.84 18.67
C GLN A 129 -32.16 7.15 18.69
N LEU A 130 -31.64 7.49 17.50
CA LEU A 130 -30.35 8.13 17.27
C LEU A 130 -30.51 9.66 17.30
N PRO A 131 -29.62 10.43 17.96
CA PRO A 131 -29.46 11.84 17.65
C PRO A 131 -28.53 12.05 16.44
N ARG A 132 -28.96 12.90 15.50
CA ARG A 132 -28.11 13.48 14.45
C ARG A 132 -27.20 14.53 15.08
N VAL A 133 -25.92 14.47 14.78
CA VAL A 133 -24.88 15.43 15.19
C VAL A 133 -24.81 16.53 14.12
N PRO A 134 -24.60 17.81 14.50
CA PRO A 134 -24.89 19.01 13.70
C PRO A 134 -24.14 19.15 12.38
#